data_AF-A0ABC9SCU9-F1
#
_entry.id   AF-A0ABC9SCU9-F1
#
_cell.length_a   1.000
_cell.length_b   1.000
_cell.length_c   1.000
_cell.angle_alpha   90.00
_cell.angle_beta   90.00
_cell.angle_gamma   90.00
#
_symmetry.space_group_name_H-M   'P 1'
#
loop_
_entity.id
_entity.type
_entity.pdbx_description
1 polymer ?
#
loop_
_entity_poly.entity_id
_entity_poly.type
_entity_poly.pdbx_seq_one_letter_code
_entity_poly.pdbx_strand_id
1 'polypeptide(L)'
;MNVLIDKIKFWFSVYRTLRFPFRILLPLLPVLFLILFLAMKEKNKAEDIAVLGPVAEKVYGLGTVHSLNTFRFRVGVPTKITKVFVLEGDEVVPGQALLQLEGITIVRSPIRGIVSDVGYHEGKWPFKIFSRSKYWE
;
A
#
# COMPACT_ATOMS: atom_id res chain seq x y z
N MET A 1 -73.17 78.65 -9.57
CA MET A 1 -72.41 78.10 -8.43
C MET A 1 -72.39 76.56 -8.35
N ASN A 2 -73.09 75.82 -9.25
CA ASN A 2 -73.17 74.34 -9.20
C ASN A 2 -72.07 73.60 -9.98
N VAL A 3 -71.54 74.17 -11.07
CA VAL A 3 -70.55 73.50 -11.95
C VAL A 3 -69.20 73.25 -11.27
N LEU A 4 -68.79 74.12 -10.35
CA LEU A 4 -67.56 73.95 -9.56
C LEU A 4 -67.67 72.80 -8.55
N ILE A 5 -68.85 72.63 -7.95
CA ILE A 5 -69.11 71.60 -6.94
C ILE A 5 -69.11 70.21 -7.61
N ASP A 6 -69.66 70.09 -8.81
CA ASP A 6 -69.68 68.82 -9.55
C ASP A 6 -68.27 68.39 -10.00
N LYS A 7 -67.42 69.33 -10.42
CA LYS A 7 -66.01 69.04 -10.74
C LYS A 7 -65.21 68.59 -9.53
N ILE A 8 -65.45 69.17 -8.35
CA ILE A 8 -64.78 68.79 -7.10
C ILE A 8 -65.22 67.39 -6.66
N LYS A 9 -66.53 67.07 -6.74
CA LYS A 9 -67.04 65.72 -6.45
C LYS A 9 -66.47 64.67 -7.40
N PHE A 10 -66.33 65.00 -8.69
CA PHE A 10 -65.72 64.11 -9.68
C PHE A 10 -64.25 63.80 -9.35
N TRP A 11 -63.45 64.82 -9.07
CA TRP A 11 -62.05 64.65 -8.66
C TRP A 11 -61.89 63.81 -7.39
N PHE A 12 -62.77 64.01 -6.41
CA PHE A 12 -62.75 63.23 -5.17
C PHE A 12 -63.16 61.76 -5.41
N SER A 13 -64.10 61.51 -6.32
CA SER A 13 -64.51 60.16 -6.73
C SER A 13 -63.39 59.41 -7.44
N VAL A 14 -62.69 60.08 -8.38
CA VAL A 14 -61.54 59.51 -9.08
C VAL A 14 -60.41 59.18 -8.10
N TYR A 15 -60.09 60.08 -7.17
CA TYR A 15 -59.07 59.84 -6.15
C TYR A 15 -59.43 58.67 -5.20
N ARG A 16 -60.72 58.52 -4.86
CA ARG A 16 -61.21 57.42 -4.03
C ARG A 16 -61.08 56.07 -4.73
N THR A 17 -61.38 56.00 -6.03
CA THR A 17 -61.26 54.78 -6.84
C THR A 17 -59.80 54.40 -7.09
N LEU A 18 -58.92 55.39 -7.28
CA LEU A 18 -57.48 55.16 -7.48
C LEU A 18 -56.76 54.75 -6.19
N ARG A 19 -57.30 55.01 -5.00
CA ARG A 19 -56.67 54.63 -3.71
C ARG A 19 -56.67 53.12 -3.43
N PHE A 20 -57.63 52.38 -3.97
CA PHE A 20 -57.77 50.93 -3.77
C PHE A 20 -56.66 50.11 -4.45
N PRO A 21 -56.30 50.32 -5.73
CA PRO A 21 -55.22 49.57 -6.36
C PRO A 21 -53.87 49.86 -5.71
N PHE A 22 -53.58 51.10 -5.32
CA PHE A 22 -52.32 51.46 -4.66
C PHE A 22 -52.15 50.79 -3.28
N ARG A 23 -53.24 50.53 -2.55
CA ARG A 23 -53.17 49.80 -1.27
C ARG A 23 -52.77 48.33 -1.42
N ILE A 24 -53.05 47.71 -2.57
CA ILE A 24 -52.71 46.32 -2.86
C ILE A 24 -51.36 46.24 -3.58
N LEU A 25 -51.05 47.20 -4.45
CA LEU A 25 -49.80 47.23 -5.21
C LEU A 25 -48.58 47.52 -4.31
N LEU A 26 -48.75 48.37 -3.28
CA LEU A 26 -47.67 48.76 -2.38
C LEU A 26 -47.09 47.59 -1.56
N PRO A 27 -47.88 46.68 -0.94
CA PRO A 27 -47.35 45.49 -0.27
C PRO A 27 -46.96 44.38 -1.24
N LEU A 28 -47.48 44.36 -2.48
CA LEU A 28 -47.13 43.35 -3.47
C LEU A 28 -45.68 43.48 -3.94
N LEU A 29 -45.18 44.72 -4.07
CA LEU A 29 -43.83 45.02 -4.53
C LEU A 29 -42.72 44.39 -3.66
N PRO A 30 -42.69 44.55 -2.31
CA PRO A 30 -41.67 43.91 -1.47
C PRO A 30 -41.81 42.39 -1.42
N VAL A 31 -43.03 41.85 -1.53
CA VAL A 31 -43.25 40.39 -1.56
C VAL A 31 -42.68 39.79 -2.84
N LEU A 32 -42.93 40.44 -3.99
CA LEU A 32 -42.37 40.01 -5.27
C LEU A 32 -40.83 40.09 -5.27
N PHE A 33 -40.30 41.17 -4.70
CA PHE A 33 -38.85 41.34 -4.54
C PHE A 33 -38.23 40.23 -3.66
N LEU A 34 -38.88 39.87 -2.57
CA LEU A 34 -38.43 38.80 -1.67
C LEU A 34 -38.43 37.44 -2.36
N ILE A 35 -39.47 37.13 -3.14
CA ILE A 35 -39.55 35.89 -3.92
C ILE A 35 -38.43 35.83 -4.96
N LEU A 36 -38.18 36.94 -5.66
CA LEU A 36 -37.10 37.03 -6.64
C LEU A 36 -35.72 36.82 -5.97
N PHE A 37 -35.50 37.46 -4.82
CA PHE A 37 -34.27 37.33 -4.05
C PHE A 37 -34.01 35.90 -3.57
N LEU A 38 -35.06 35.19 -3.13
CA LEU A 38 -34.98 33.79 -2.74
C LEU A 38 -34.73 32.86 -3.93
N ALA A 39 -35.28 33.17 -5.11
CA ALA A 39 -35.05 32.40 -6.33
C ALA A 39 -33.62 32.58 -6.89
N MET A 40 -33.00 33.73 -6.64
CA MET A 40 -31.60 34.00 -7.01
C MET A 40 -30.58 33.35 -6.06
N LYS A 41 -31.02 32.77 -4.94
CA LYS A 41 -30.12 32.05 -4.04
C LYS A 41 -29.70 30.73 -4.68
N GLU A 42 -28.60 30.79 -5.40
CA GLU A 42 -27.97 29.65 -6.04
C GLU A 42 -27.65 28.57 -5.00
N LYS A 43 -28.17 27.37 -5.23
CA LYS A 43 -27.88 26.21 -4.38
C LYS A 43 -26.45 25.81 -4.71
N ASN A 44 -25.51 26.11 -3.83
CA ASN A 44 -24.12 25.64 -3.93
C ASN A 44 -24.14 24.12 -4.08
N LYS A 45 -24.01 23.64 -5.32
CA LYS A 45 -23.78 22.23 -5.60
C LYS A 45 -22.32 22.00 -5.23
N ALA A 46 -22.10 21.31 -4.11
CA ALA A 46 -20.76 20.83 -3.80
C ALA A 46 -20.35 19.92 -4.96
N GLU A 47 -19.37 20.37 -5.74
CA GLU A 47 -18.80 19.58 -6.82
C GLU A 47 -17.92 18.50 -6.18
N ASP A 48 -18.40 17.25 -6.23
CA ASP A 48 -17.67 16.08 -5.77
C ASP A 48 -16.62 15.72 -6.85
N ILE A 49 -15.43 16.30 -6.72
CA ILE A 49 -14.34 16.08 -7.68
C ILE A 49 -13.64 14.78 -7.31
N ALA A 50 -13.98 13.69 -8.00
CA ALA A 50 -13.26 12.43 -7.91
C ALA A 50 -11.84 12.58 -8.52
N VAL A 51 -10.81 12.53 -7.68
CA VAL A 51 -9.42 12.55 -8.13
C VAL A 51 -9.03 11.14 -8.56
N LEU A 52 -8.82 10.95 -9.86
CA LEU A 52 -8.29 9.70 -10.40
C LEU A 52 -6.78 9.63 -10.12
N GLY A 53 -6.36 8.57 -9.44
CA GLY A 53 -4.96 8.28 -9.14
C GLY A 53 -4.69 6.79 -9.11
N PRO A 54 -3.44 6.36 -9.37
CA PRO A 54 -3.08 4.96 -9.29
C PRO A 54 -3.21 4.45 -7.85
N VAL A 55 -3.87 3.31 -7.68
CA VAL A 55 -3.95 2.61 -6.38
C VAL A 55 -2.64 1.83 -6.20
N ALA A 56 -1.77 2.32 -5.32
CA ALA A 56 -0.54 1.62 -4.97
C ALA A 56 -0.80 0.60 -3.85
N GLU A 57 -0.77 -0.68 -4.19
CA GLU A 57 -0.85 -1.78 -3.23
C GLU A 57 0.54 -2.06 -2.63
N LYS A 58 0.65 -2.08 -1.30
CA LYS A 58 1.88 -2.45 -0.59
C LYS A 58 1.75 -3.88 -0.10
N VAL A 59 2.51 -4.78 -0.69
CA VAL A 59 2.60 -6.18 -0.27
C VAL A 59 3.95 -6.41 0.41
N TYR A 60 3.93 -6.89 1.65
CA TYR A 60 5.13 -7.30 2.37
C TYR A 60 5.38 -8.79 2.13
N GLY A 61 6.47 -9.13 1.46
CA GLY A 61 6.91 -10.51 1.29
C GLY A 61 7.83 -10.93 2.44
N LEU A 62 7.48 -12.02 3.14
CA LEU A 62 8.42 -12.73 4.01
C LEU A 62 9.16 -13.75 3.15
N GLY A 63 10.48 -13.59 3.05
CA GLY A 63 11.35 -14.50 2.31
C GLY A 63 12.35 -15.19 3.23
N THR A 64 12.55 -16.49 3.02
CA THR A 64 13.62 -17.25 3.67
C THR A 64 14.85 -17.28 2.75
N VAL A 65 16.02 -16.95 3.28
CA VAL A 65 17.27 -17.03 2.51
C VAL A 65 17.76 -18.48 2.48
N HIS A 66 17.90 -19.01 1.27
CA HIS A 66 18.45 -20.34 1.05
C HIS A 66 19.86 -20.25 0.47
N SER A 67 20.63 -21.31 0.72
CA SER A 67 21.96 -21.49 0.17
C SER A 67 21.93 -21.72 -1.33
N LEU A 68 22.82 -21.06 -2.07
CA LEU A 68 22.90 -21.19 -3.53
C LEU A 68 23.52 -22.53 -3.96
N ASN A 69 24.60 -22.96 -3.29
CA ASN A 69 25.35 -24.16 -3.67
C ASN A 69 25.55 -25.11 -2.48
N THR A 70 25.34 -26.41 -2.68
CA THR A 70 25.24 -27.39 -1.60
C THR A 70 26.03 -28.65 -1.98
N PHE A 71 27.17 -28.92 -1.33
CA PHE A 71 28.09 -30.02 -1.68
C PHE A 71 27.99 -31.24 -0.73
N ARG A 72 27.05 -32.14 -0.95
CA ARG A 72 26.89 -33.29 -0.04
C ARG A 72 27.85 -34.43 -0.37
N PHE A 73 28.81 -34.70 0.50
CA PHE A 73 29.65 -35.90 0.40
C PHE A 73 28.93 -37.14 0.98
N ARG A 74 28.89 -38.23 0.21
CA ARG A 74 28.36 -39.54 0.62
C ARG A 74 29.31 -40.62 0.13
N VAL A 75 29.66 -41.56 1.00
CA VAL A 75 30.49 -42.70 0.64
C VAL A 75 29.60 -43.84 0.16
N GLY A 76 29.90 -44.40 -1.02
CA GLY A 76 29.17 -45.55 -1.56
C GLY A 76 29.61 -46.89 -0.98
N VAL A 77 30.81 -46.96 -0.43
CA VAL A 77 31.37 -48.14 0.24
C VAL A 77 31.56 -47.80 1.72
N PRO A 78 31.13 -48.66 2.67
CA PRO A 78 31.30 -48.39 4.09
C PRO A 78 32.79 -48.44 4.48
N THR A 79 33.42 -47.28 4.58
CA THR A 79 34.83 -47.11 5.01
C THR A 79 34.89 -46.34 6.31
N LYS A 80 35.86 -46.66 7.18
CA LYS A 80 36.06 -45.93 8.43
C LYS A 80 36.61 -44.53 8.17
N ILE A 81 36.18 -43.56 8.98
CA ILE A 81 36.77 -42.22 9.01
C ILE A 81 37.92 -42.23 10.01
N THR A 82 39.11 -41.87 9.54
CA THR A 82 40.33 -41.83 10.34
C THR A 82 40.47 -40.49 11.05
N LYS A 83 40.20 -39.39 10.34
CA LYS A 83 40.41 -38.03 10.87
C LYS A 83 39.44 -37.04 10.23
N VAL A 84 39.00 -36.07 11.03
CA VAL A 84 38.20 -34.93 10.58
C VAL A 84 39.04 -33.65 10.74
N PHE A 85 39.07 -32.80 9.71
CA PHE A 85 39.93 -31.59 9.68
C PHE A 85 39.16 -30.28 9.88
N VAL A 86 37.83 -30.31 9.85
CA VAL A 86 36.95 -29.14 9.93
C VAL A 86 35.81 -29.38 10.91
N LEU A 87 35.33 -28.32 11.53
CA LEU A 87 34.18 -28.35 12.42
C LEU A 87 32.98 -27.61 11.80
N GLU A 88 31.81 -27.80 12.40
CA GLU A 88 30.61 -27.03 12.04
C GLU A 88 30.84 -25.54 12.28
N GLY A 89 30.42 -24.71 11.33
CA GLY A 89 30.62 -23.27 11.35
C GLY A 89 31.94 -22.79 10.73
N ASP A 90 32.89 -23.69 10.43
CA ASP A 90 34.16 -23.30 9.82
C ASP A 90 33.96 -22.84 8.37
N GLU A 91 34.70 -21.79 7.96
CA GLU A 91 34.82 -21.41 6.56
C GLU A 91 35.84 -22.32 5.85
N VAL A 92 35.46 -22.82 4.68
CA VAL A 92 36.30 -23.68 3.86
C VAL A 92 36.51 -23.09 2.46
N VAL A 93 37.71 -23.31 1.92
CA VAL A 93 38.07 -22.92 0.55
C VAL A 93 38.17 -24.16 -0.38
N PRO A 94 38.02 -23.97 -1.70
CA PRO A 94 38.24 -25.06 -2.66
C PRO A 94 39.63 -25.70 -2.48
N GLY A 95 39.68 -27.03 -2.44
CA GLY A 95 40.90 -27.81 -2.23
C GLY A 95 41.28 -28.05 -0.77
N GLN A 96 40.61 -27.42 0.20
CA GLN A 96 40.83 -27.65 1.63
C GLN A 96 40.40 -29.06 2.03
N ALA A 97 41.21 -29.74 2.84
CA ALA A 97 40.91 -31.07 3.37
C ALA A 97 39.74 -30.99 4.36
N LEU A 98 38.75 -31.87 4.20
CA LEU A 98 37.58 -31.95 5.05
C LEU A 98 37.69 -33.14 6.01
N LEU A 99 37.91 -34.34 5.44
CA LEU A 99 38.00 -35.59 6.19
C LEU A 99 38.92 -36.58 5.48
N GLN A 100 39.48 -37.50 6.27
CA GLN A 100 40.33 -38.59 5.80
C GLN A 100 39.63 -39.93 6.00
N LEU A 101 39.51 -40.67 4.90
CA LEU A 101 38.99 -42.03 4.92
C LEU A 101 40.14 -43.04 5.08
N GLU A 102 39.81 -44.21 5.60
CA GLU A 102 40.69 -45.37 5.66
C GLU A 102 41.20 -45.71 4.23
N GLY A 103 42.53 -45.83 4.07
CA GLY A 103 43.15 -46.08 2.76
C GLY A 103 43.67 -44.85 2.00
N ILE A 104 44.03 -43.76 2.70
CA ILE A 104 44.76 -42.56 2.19
C ILE A 104 43.90 -41.56 1.39
N THR A 105 42.63 -41.85 1.09
CA THR A 105 41.79 -40.90 0.35
C THR A 105 41.37 -39.71 1.23
N ILE A 106 41.88 -38.52 0.92
CA ILE A 106 41.50 -37.25 1.55
C ILE A 106 40.39 -36.61 0.73
N VAL A 107 39.25 -36.37 1.35
CA VAL A 107 38.14 -35.66 0.74
C VAL A 107 38.38 -34.16 0.88
N ARG A 108 38.35 -33.45 -0.24
CA ARG A 108 38.58 -32.00 -0.31
C ARG A 108 37.30 -31.26 -0.67
N SER A 109 37.18 -30.03 -0.20
CA SER A 109 36.06 -29.17 -0.58
C SER A 109 36.16 -28.78 -2.06
N PRO A 110 35.11 -28.94 -2.87
CA PRO A 110 35.07 -28.42 -4.23
C PRO A 110 34.61 -26.95 -4.28
N ILE A 111 34.08 -26.41 -3.17
CA ILE A 111 33.49 -25.08 -3.13
C ILE A 111 34.02 -24.24 -1.97
N ARG A 112 33.96 -22.92 -2.13
CA ARG A 112 34.11 -21.99 -1.02
C ARG A 112 32.79 -21.92 -0.25
N GLY A 113 32.79 -22.03 1.07
CA GLY A 113 31.55 -21.96 1.84
C GLY A 113 31.75 -22.19 3.33
N ILE A 114 30.64 -22.34 4.06
CA ILE A 114 30.63 -22.63 5.49
C ILE A 114 30.21 -24.08 5.67
N VAL A 115 30.85 -24.79 6.60
CA VAL A 115 30.47 -26.13 6.99
C VAL A 115 29.18 -26.06 7.80
N SER A 116 28.08 -26.54 7.23
CA SER A 116 26.76 -26.46 7.87
C SER A 116 26.50 -27.54 8.91
N ASP A 117 27.07 -28.73 8.72
CA ASP A 117 26.82 -29.94 9.51
C ASP A 117 28.00 -30.90 9.33
N VAL A 118 28.53 -31.42 10.44
CA VAL A 118 29.56 -32.45 10.49
C VAL A 118 28.99 -33.60 11.31
N GLY A 119 28.14 -34.41 10.68
CA GLY A 119 27.55 -35.61 11.28
C GLY A 119 28.54 -36.74 11.63
N TYR A 120 29.83 -36.43 11.74
CA TYR A 120 30.91 -37.36 11.95
C TYR A 120 31.83 -36.92 13.06
N HIS A 121 31.91 -37.77 14.07
CA HIS A 121 33.00 -37.74 15.03
C HIS A 121 33.83 -39.00 14.80
N GLU A 122 35.13 -38.91 15.09
CA GLU A 122 36.07 -40.01 14.91
C GLU A 122 35.47 -41.31 15.49
N GLY A 123 35.28 -42.33 14.63
CA GLY A 123 34.74 -43.64 15.05
C GLY A 123 33.25 -43.94 14.82
N LYS A 124 32.47 -43.15 14.06
CA LYS A 124 31.05 -43.48 13.73
C LYS A 124 30.69 -43.45 12.22
N TRP A 125 29.61 -44.17 11.87
CA TRP A 125 29.15 -44.52 10.50
C TRP A 125 28.41 -43.38 9.75
N PRO A 126 28.47 -43.36 8.39
CA PRO A 126 28.15 -42.17 7.60
C PRO A 126 26.71 -41.78 7.26
N PHE A 127 26.34 -40.51 7.55
CA PHE A 127 25.26 -39.77 6.87
C PHE A 127 25.45 -38.21 6.84
N LYS A 128 25.20 -37.57 5.67
CA LYS A 128 24.59 -36.21 5.43
C LYS A 128 25.41 -34.92 5.08
N ILE A 129 24.72 -33.75 5.08
CA ILE A 129 24.48 -32.70 4.02
C ILE A 129 25.37 -31.45 4.16
N PHE A 130 25.78 -30.82 3.06
CA PHE A 130 26.54 -29.56 3.06
C PHE A 130 25.77 -28.45 2.33
N SER A 131 25.67 -27.23 2.87
CA SER A 131 24.92 -26.13 2.24
C SER A 131 25.64 -24.77 2.39
N ARG A 132 25.85 -24.01 1.31
CA ARG A 132 26.52 -22.69 1.29
C ARG A 132 25.53 -21.53 1.28
N SER A 133 25.42 -20.79 2.39
CA SER A 133 24.75 -19.48 2.39
C SER A 133 25.70 -18.41 1.86
N LYS A 134 25.29 -17.65 0.83
CA LYS A 134 25.97 -16.46 0.34
C LYS A 134 25.04 -15.29 0.62
N TYR A 135 25.39 -14.44 1.59
CA TYR A 135 24.68 -13.18 1.84
C TYR A 135 25.05 -12.18 0.72
N TRP A 136 24.06 -11.40 0.28
CA TRP A 136 24.20 -10.39 -0.76
C TRP A 136 24.95 -9.16 -0.23
N GLU A 137 25.74 -8.52 -1.11
CA GLU A 137 26.37 -7.19 -0.92
C GLU A 137 25.33 -6.06 -0.97
#